data_AF-A0AAV0RHW2-F1
#
_entry.id   AF-A0AAV0RHW2-F1
#
_cell.length_a   1.000
_cell.length_b   1.000
_cell.length_c   1.000
_cell.angle_alpha   90.00
_cell.angle_beta   90.00
_cell.angle_gamma   90.00
#
_symmetry.space_group_name_H-M   'P 1'
#
loop_
_entity.id
_entity.type
_entity.pdbx_description
1 polymer ?
#
loop_
_entity_poly.entity_id
_entity_poly.type
_entity_poly.pdbx_seq_one_letter_code
_entity_poly.pdbx_strand_id
1 'polypeptide(L)'
;MDPHGRIDVKWDVMSWTPDGYVQAVVTMTNMQTYRHIESPGWTLGWKWAKKEVIWSVLGAQASDQGDCSSFKENLPHSCKKNPSIIDLLPNAPFNQQFSQCCKGGVLASQGQDPAAAVSSFQISIGRSGTSKKTISLPQDFYLLGSGPGYTCTAAAVVSPSAFYLGDGRRRSQALMTWSLTCSYSQTIVSKNPSCCVSMSSFYSTQITPCPSCSCGCQQEPFSLFPNRKEDHKISSLVEKSKAERKMVQCTEHMCPIKVHWHVKNNYKTHWRVKLTVTNFRYRTNYTKWTLAVHHPSLRSLANVSSFLYKPLMVYGASNDTGMFYGIDGVNAVLLEAGSNGNVQSEILLQKDNNSSFSLEHGWPFPWRIYFNGDECAMPSPDTYPSLPSSARFSAPTGFGSIKGYLQILVFIVLIGIV
;
A
#
# COMPACT_ATOMS: atom_id res chain seq x y z
N MET A 1 -11.50 -0.92 -1.59
CA MET A 1 -10.76 -0.66 -2.85
C MET A 1 -10.84 0.82 -3.21
N ASP A 2 -9.81 1.35 -3.86
CA ASP A 2 -9.76 2.72 -4.37
C ASP A 2 -10.67 2.82 -5.62
N PRO A 3 -11.83 3.50 -5.55
CA PRO A 3 -12.81 3.50 -6.64
C PRO A 3 -12.32 4.22 -7.89
N HIS A 4 -11.29 5.06 -7.77
CA HIS A 4 -10.69 5.79 -8.90
C HIS A 4 -9.26 5.34 -9.19
N GLY A 5 -8.80 4.27 -8.54
CA GLY A 5 -7.43 3.79 -8.63
C GLY A 5 -7.11 3.21 -10.01
N ARG A 6 -6.42 4.00 -10.84
CA ARG A 6 -5.97 3.60 -12.18
C ARG A 6 -4.58 4.15 -12.50
N ILE A 7 -3.93 3.57 -13.50
CA ILE A 7 -2.70 4.09 -14.08
C ILE A 7 -3.00 4.46 -15.52
N ASP A 8 -2.86 5.74 -15.85
CA ASP A 8 -3.09 6.24 -17.19
C ASP A 8 -1.75 6.29 -17.94
N VAL A 9 -1.70 5.63 -19.09
CA VAL A 9 -0.54 5.65 -19.98
C VAL A 9 -0.92 6.43 -21.23
N LYS A 10 -0.21 7.53 -21.46
CA LYS A 10 -0.44 8.44 -22.58
C LYS A 10 0.75 8.41 -23.51
N TRP A 11 0.47 8.36 -24.80
CA TRP A 11 1.45 8.30 -25.86
C TRP A 11 1.28 9.47 -26.82
N ASP A 12 2.24 10.38 -26.82
CA ASP A 12 2.24 11.61 -27.60
C ASP A 12 3.25 11.53 -28.75
N VAL A 13 2.79 11.55 -30.00
CA VAL A 13 3.66 11.57 -31.18
C VAL A 13 4.02 13.00 -31.54
N MET A 14 5.30 13.35 -31.40
CA MET A 14 5.76 14.73 -31.59
C MET A 14 6.23 15.02 -33.02
N SER A 15 6.80 14.05 -33.73
CA SER A 15 7.30 14.23 -35.09
C SER A 15 7.26 12.94 -35.90
N TRP A 16 7.09 13.06 -37.23
CA TRP A 16 7.16 11.93 -38.16
C TRP A 16 8.55 11.83 -38.77
N THR A 17 8.93 10.62 -39.18
CA THR A 17 10.13 10.36 -39.99
C THR A 17 9.78 9.55 -41.23
N PRO A 18 10.67 9.45 -42.22
CA PRO A 18 10.41 8.63 -43.41
C PRO A 18 10.14 7.15 -43.12
N ASP A 19 10.67 6.62 -42.01
CA ASP A 19 10.53 5.21 -41.59
C ASP A 19 9.53 5.02 -40.43
N GLY A 20 8.92 6.09 -39.90
CA GLY A 20 7.97 5.97 -38.80
C GLY A 20 7.74 7.28 -38.07
N TYR A 21 7.99 7.29 -36.76
CA TYR A 21 7.87 8.50 -35.94
C TYR A 21 8.96 8.55 -34.89
N VAL A 22 9.43 9.76 -34.62
CA VAL A 22 10.55 10.02 -33.70
C VAL A 22 10.10 11.00 -32.64
N GLN A 23 10.71 10.88 -31.46
CA GLN A 23 10.36 11.67 -30.28
C GLN A 23 8.93 11.43 -29.78
N ALA A 24 8.42 10.20 -29.83
CA ALA A 24 7.19 9.94 -29.10
C ALA A 24 7.45 9.96 -27.60
N VAL A 25 6.61 10.66 -26.85
CA VAL A 25 6.70 10.73 -25.40
C VAL A 25 5.64 9.83 -24.79
N VAL A 26 6.09 8.87 -23.98
CA VAL A 26 5.21 7.99 -23.23
C VAL A 26 5.22 8.47 -21.78
N THR A 27 4.06 8.88 -21.29
CA THR A 27 3.86 9.31 -19.90
C THR A 27 2.97 8.32 -19.18
N MET A 28 3.44 7.82 -18.05
CA MET A 28 2.71 6.97 -17.14
C MET A 28 2.37 7.77 -15.89
N THR A 29 1.09 7.86 -15.56
CA THR A 29 0.60 8.58 -14.38
C THR A 29 -0.17 7.62 -13.48
N ASN A 30 0.33 7.43 -12.26
CA ASN A 30 -0.34 6.64 -11.24
C ASN A 30 -1.40 7.49 -10.54
N MET A 31 -2.67 7.34 -10.91
CA MET A 31 -3.80 8.04 -10.31
C MET A 31 -4.33 7.37 -9.03
N GLN A 32 -3.69 6.29 -8.57
CA GLN A 32 -4.08 5.61 -7.34
C GLN A 32 -3.78 6.47 -6.12
N THR A 33 -4.70 6.52 -5.16
CA THR A 33 -4.64 7.40 -4.00
C THR A 33 -3.63 6.90 -2.97
N TYR A 34 -3.63 5.60 -2.68
CA TYR A 34 -2.82 4.98 -1.63
C TYR A 34 -2.17 3.67 -2.07
N ARG A 35 -2.06 3.43 -3.39
CA ARG A 35 -1.24 2.35 -3.95
C ARG A 35 -0.10 2.94 -4.75
N HIS A 36 1.08 2.42 -4.51
CA HIS A 36 2.32 2.76 -5.21
C HIS A 36 2.89 1.52 -5.88
N ILE A 37 3.71 1.74 -6.91
CA ILE A 37 4.51 0.68 -7.54
C ILE A 37 5.89 0.72 -6.88
N GLU A 38 6.20 -0.32 -6.13
CA GLU A 38 7.47 -0.49 -5.43
C GLU A 38 8.53 -1.13 -6.33
N SER A 39 9.78 -1.07 -5.89
CA SER A 39 10.88 -1.83 -6.49
C SER A 39 10.50 -3.32 -6.62
N PRO A 40 10.75 -4.00 -7.75
CA PRO A 40 11.64 -3.66 -8.88
C PRO A 40 11.10 -2.63 -9.89
N GLY A 41 9.93 -2.04 -9.60
CA GLY A 41 9.35 -0.98 -10.40
C GLY A 41 8.36 -1.49 -11.45
N TRP A 42 7.89 -0.58 -12.29
CA TRP A 42 6.99 -0.93 -13.39
C TRP A 42 7.73 -1.56 -14.58
N THR A 43 7.06 -2.48 -15.26
CA THR A 43 7.42 -2.97 -16.59
C THR A 43 6.21 -2.81 -17.50
N LEU A 44 6.36 -2.00 -18.54
CA LEU A 44 5.31 -1.76 -19.53
C LEU A 44 5.65 -2.53 -20.80
N GLY A 45 4.75 -3.40 -21.24
CA GLY A 45 4.92 -4.12 -22.50
C GLY A 45 3.69 -4.03 -23.38
N TRP A 46 3.92 -4.28 -24.66
CA TRP A 46 2.87 -4.27 -25.68
C TRP A 46 3.28 -5.14 -26.85
N LYS A 47 2.38 -5.28 -27.82
CA LYS A 47 2.62 -5.98 -29.07
C LYS A 47 2.45 -5.02 -30.24
N TRP A 48 3.47 -4.96 -31.09
CA TRP A 48 3.41 -4.17 -32.32
C TRP A 48 2.33 -4.71 -33.26
N ALA A 49 1.69 -3.86 -34.06
CA ALA A 49 0.70 -4.31 -35.03
C ALA A 49 1.35 -5.00 -36.25
N LYS A 50 2.47 -4.45 -36.76
CA LYS A 50 3.13 -4.87 -38.02
C LYS A 50 4.57 -5.35 -37.82
N LYS A 51 5.60 -4.63 -38.26
CA LYS A 51 7.01 -5.02 -38.11
C LYS A 51 7.83 -3.84 -37.58
N GLU A 52 7.19 -3.05 -36.73
CA GLU A 52 7.75 -1.89 -36.06
C GLU A 52 8.94 -2.31 -35.20
N VAL A 53 9.92 -1.41 -35.11
CA VAL A 53 11.14 -1.60 -34.30
C VAL A 53 11.41 -0.36 -33.46
N ILE A 54 12.12 -0.52 -32.36
CA ILE A 54 12.53 0.59 -31.50
C ILE A 54 13.94 0.99 -31.89
N TRP A 55 14.10 2.20 -32.42
CA TRP A 55 15.41 2.76 -32.79
C TRP A 55 16.18 3.23 -31.56
N SER A 56 15.52 3.95 -30.66
CA SER A 56 16.13 4.46 -29.43
C SER A 56 15.09 4.74 -28.36
N VAL A 57 15.53 4.70 -27.10
CA VAL A 57 14.75 5.08 -25.91
C VAL A 57 15.60 5.99 -25.04
N LEU A 58 15.00 7.05 -24.48
CA LEU A 58 15.61 7.95 -23.49
C LEU A 58 14.72 8.00 -22.25
N GLY A 59 15.33 7.93 -21.07
CA GLY A 59 14.64 7.87 -19.77
C GLY A 59 14.14 6.48 -19.37
N ALA A 60 14.22 5.50 -20.27
CA ALA A 60 13.86 4.10 -20.04
C ALA A 60 14.68 3.20 -20.98
N GLN A 61 14.56 1.88 -20.84
CA GLN A 61 15.26 0.93 -21.69
C GLN A 61 14.37 -0.28 -22.00
N ALA A 62 14.45 -0.81 -23.22
CA ALA A 62 13.89 -2.11 -23.53
C ALA A 62 14.68 -3.22 -22.81
N SER A 63 13.97 -4.15 -22.17
CA SER A 63 14.60 -5.25 -21.42
C SER A 63 15.38 -6.21 -22.32
N ASP A 64 14.89 -6.43 -23.54
CA ASP A 64 15.49 -7.32 -24.53
C ASP A 64 15.60 -6.64 -25.90
N GLN A 65 16.73 -6.85 -26.58
CA GLN A 65 16.91 -6.42 -27.97
C GLN A 65 16.14 -7.31 -28.96
N GLY A 66 16.07 -8.62 -28.72
CA GLY A 66 15.45 -9.58 -29.65
C GLY A 66 16.29 -9.83 -30.90
N ASP A 67 15.69 -10.46 -31.92
CA ASP A 67 16.37 -10.78 -33.18
C ASP A 67 16.35 -9.59 -34.15
N CYS A 68 17.47 -8.88 -34.24
CA CYS A 68 17.69 -7.77 -35.16
C CYS A 68 18.51 -8.16 -36.40
N SER A 69 18.66 -9.44 -36.72
CA SER A 69 19.52 -9.93 -37.83
C SER A 69 19.18 -9.35 -39.21
N SER A 70 17.97 -8.84 -39.40
CA SER A 70 17.57 -8.16 -40.65
C SER A 70 18.26 -6.81 -40.88
N PHE A 71 18.94 -6.23 -39.88
CA PHE A 71 19.61 -4.93 -39.96
C PHE A 71 21.12 -5.13 -40.08
N LYS A 72 21.74 -4.54 -41.12
CA LYS A 72 23.17 -4.77 -41.46
C LYS A 72 24.14 -3.72 -40.92
N GLU A 73 23.70 -2.48 -40.76
CA GLU A 73 24.56 -1.35 -40.36
C GLU A 73 24.15 -0.80 -39.00
N ASN A 74 23.00 -0.12 -38.94
CA ASN A 74 22.45 0.43 -37.71
C ASN A 74 21.51 -0.57 -37.05
N LEU A 75 21.96 -1.15 -35.93
CA LEU A 75 21.17 -2.04 -35.11
C LEU A 75 20.15 -1.25 -34.28
N PRO A 76 18.85 -1.56 -34.37
CA PRO A 76 17.84 -0.98 -33.50
C PRO A 76 18.06 -1.37 -32.03
N HIS A 77 17.57 -0.52 -31.13
CA HIS A 77 17.52 -0.79 -29.68
C HIS A 77 16.72 -2.05 -29.35
N SER A 78 15.62 -2.29 -30.07
CA SER A 78 14.86 -3.54 -29.96
C SER A 78 14.07 -3.86 -31.23
N CYS A 79 14.18 -5.11 -31.69
CA CYS A 79 13.42 -5.66 -32.83
C CYS A 79 12.35 -6.66 -32.39
N LYS A 80 12.14 -6.80 -31.07
CA LYS A 80 11.15 -7.73 -30.53
C LYS A 80 9.74 -7.29 -30.92
N LYS A 81 8.93 -8.24 -31.39
CA LYS A 81 7.51 -8.01 -31.74
C LYS A 81 6.67 -7.60 -30.53
N ASN A 82 7.03 -8.11 -29.35
CA ASN A 82 6.43 -7.83 -28.05
C ASN A 82 7.48 -7.25 -27.08
N PRO A 83 7.89 -5.98 -27.25
CA PRO A 83 8.88 -5.37 -26.38
C PRO A 83 8.32 -5.15 -24.96
N SER A 84 9.23 -5.13 -24.00
CA SER A 84 8.99 -4.71 -22.62
C SER A 84 9.98 -3.61 -22.26
N ILE A 85 9.45 -2.50 -21.72
CA ILE A 85 10.22 -1.34 -21.29
C ILE A 85 10.25 -1.30 -19.78
N ILE A 86 11.43 -1.04 -19.25
CA ILE A 86 11.70 -0.80 -17.85
C ILE A 86 12.31 0.60 -17.69
N ASP A 87 12.02 1.24 -16.57
CA ASP A 87 12.62 2.54 -16.22
C ASP A 87 14.11 2.38 -15.91
N LEU A 88 14.87 3.45 -16.10
CA LEU A 88 16.27 3.48 -15.70
C LEU A 88 16.40 3.69 -14.18
N LEU A 89 17.54 3.31 -13.61
CA LEU A 89 17.86 3.54 -12.20
C LEU A 89 18.20 5.03 -11.94
N PRO A 90 18.05 5.54 -10.69
CA PRO A 90 18.30 6.94 -10.34
C PRO A 90 19.69 7.50 -10.69
N ASN A 91 20.69 6.63 -10.84
CA ASN A 91 22.06 7.02 -11.17
C ASN A 91 22.35 6.97 -12.69
N ALA A 92 21.32 7.00 -13.53
CA ALA A 92 21.46 6.96 -14.97
C ALA A 92 22.29 8.17 -15.49
N PRO A 93 23.14 7.99 -16.50
CA PRO A 93 23.88 9.08 -17.16
C PRO A 93 22.98 10.20 -17.66
N PHE A 94 23.41 11.46 -17.53
CA PHE A 94 22.61 12.64 -17.91
C PHE A 94 22.14 12.62 -19.37
N ASN A 95 22.94 12.08 -20.29
CA ASN A 95 22.59 11.94 -21.71
C ASN A 95 21.51 10.87 -21.98
N GLN A 96 21.20 10.03 -21.00
CA GLN A 96 20.15 9.01 -21.07
C GLN A 96 18.90 9.40 -20.27
N GLN A 97 18.96 10.49 -19.51
CA GLN A 97 17.82 10.98 -18.74
C GLN A 97 16.81 11.73 -19.62
N PHE A 98 15.57 11.71 -19.17
CA PHE A 98 14.43 12.42 -19.73
C PHE A 98 13.62 13.08 -18.60
N SER A 99 12.61 13.89 -18.91
CA SER A 99 11.79 14.48 -17.85
C SER A 99 11.08 13.40 -17.02
N GLN A 100 11.09 13.54 -15.69
CA GLN A 100 10.34 12.70 -14.73
C GLN A 100 10.68 11.18 -14.71
N CYS A 101 11.74 10.75 -15.40
CA CYS A 101 12.47 9.52 -15.10
C CYS A 101 13.59 9.85 -14.06
N CYS A 102 14.54 9.02 -13.67
CA CYS A 102 14.76 7.57 -13.78
C CYS A 102 14.58 7.03 -12.36
N LYS A 103 13.41 6.51 -12.00
CA LYS A 103 13.09 6.22 -10.60
C LYS A 103 13.29 4.75 -10.24
N GLY A 104 13.97 3.99 -11.11
CA GLY A 104 14.01 2.54 -11.02
C GLY A 104 12.62 1.91 -11.11
N GLY A 105 11.70 2.60 -11.79
CA GLY A 105 10.32 2.15 -12.01
C GLY A 105 9.41 2.35 -10.80
N VAL A 106 9.88 3.02 -9.74
CA VAL A 106 9.04 3.35 -8.59
C VAL A 106 8.09 4.48 -8.96
N LEU A 107 6.79 4.24 -8.78
CA LEU A 107 5.74 5.25 -8.95
C LEU A 107 5.00 5.42 -7.62
N ALA A 108 5.07 6.62 -7.04
CA ALA A 108 4.33 6.94 -5.83
C ALA A 108 2.82 6.97 -6.11
N SER A 109 2.00 6.93 -5.05
CA SER A 109 0.57 7.17 -5.18
C SER A 109 0.29 8.67 -5.40
N GLN A 110 -0.70 9.01 -6.20
CA GLN A 110 -1.16 10.38 -6.41
C GLN A 110 -1.57 11.05 -5.09
N GLY A 111 -2.13 10.26 -4.17
CA GLY A 111 -2.54 10.77 -2.86
C GLY A 111 -1.36 11.17 -1.99
N GLN A 112 -0.23 10.48 -2.08
CA GLN A 112 0.96 10.79 -1.27
C GLN A 112 1.83 11.86 -1.92
N ASP A 113 2.21 11.68 -3.19
CA ASP A 113 3.16 12.53 -3.90
C ASP A 113 2.82 12.61 -5.40
N PRO A 114 2.01 13.62 -5.81
CA PRO A 114 1.61 13.81 -7.21
C PRO A 114 2.78 13.99 -8.18
N ALA A 115 3.91 14.55 -7.72
CA ALA A 115 5.07 14.78 -8.57
C ALA A 115 5.86 13.48 -8.80
N ALA A 116 5.94 12.62 -7.78
CA ALA A 116 6.56 11.31 -7.91
C ALA A 116 5.63 10.26 -8.56
N ALA A 117 4.34 10.53 -8.68
CA ALA A 117 3.34 9.64 -9.30
C ALA A 117 3.40 9.59 -10.84
N VAL A 118 4.26 10.39 -11.46
CA VAL A 118 4.43 10.43 -12.92
C VAL A 118 5.82 9.94 -13.32
N SER A 119 5.90 9.15 -14.38
CA SER A 119 7.14 8.79 -15.07
C SER A 119 6.96 9.00 -16.57
N SER A 120 8.00 9.46 -17.26
CA SER A 120 7.97 9.57 -18.71
C SER A 120 9.29 9.21 -19.36
N PHE A 121 9.19 8.68 -20.57
CA PHE A 121 10.33 8.35 -21.41
C PHE A 121 10.02 8.72 -22.86
N GLN A 122 11.07 8.97 -23.63
CA GLN A 122 10.99 9.25 -25.06
C GLN A 122 11.40 8.02 -25.85
N ILE A 123 10.68 7.72 -26.93
CA ILE A 123 10.92 6.58 -27.80
C ILE A 123 10.89 6.97 -29.27
N SER A 124 11.77 6.36 -30.06
CA SER A 124 11.86 6.53 -31.51
C SER A 124 11.54 5.20 -32.18
N ILE A 125 10.59 5.20 -33.11
CA ILE A 125 10.05 3.97 -33.69
C ILE A 125 10.18 3.98 -35.21
N GLY A 126 10.74 2.89 -35.72
CA GLY A 126 10.92 2.62 -37.13
C GLY A 126 9.91 1.62 -37.67
N ARG A 127 9.90 1.47 -38.99
CA ARG A 127 9.00 0.62 -39.77
C ARG A 127 7.53 0.79 -39.39
N SER A 128 7.13 2.02 -39.08
CA SER A 128 5.79 2.40 -38.64
C SER A 128 5.13 3.34 -39.66
N GLY A 129 3.82 3.58 -39.49
CA GLY A 129 3.13 4.59 -40.28
C GLY A 129 3.68 6.00 -40.03
N THR A 130 3.80 6.77 -41.11
CA THR A 130 4.36 8.14 -41.13
C THR A 130 3.28 9.24 -41.12
N SER A 131 2.02 8.87 -40.90
CA SER A 131 0.89 9.79 -40.83
C SER A 131 -0.19 9.26 -39.88
N LYS A 132 -1.12 10.13 -39.48
CA LYS A 132 -2.27 9.76 -38.63
C LYS A 132 -3.13 8.64 -39.21
N LYS A 133 -3.17 8.48 -40.54
CA LYS A 133 -3.98 7.45 -41.21
C LYS A 133 -3.25 6.12 -41.37
N THR A 134 -1.92 6.14 -41.43
CA THR A 134 -1.10 4.95 -41.74
C THR A 134 -0.56 4.26 -40.49
N ILE A 135 -0.51 4.97 -39.36
CA ILE A 135 -0.08 4.42 -38.08
C ILE A 135 -1.08 3.37 -37.57
N SER A 136 -0.55 2.26 -37.10
CA SER A 136 -1.33 1.20 -36.46
C SER A 136 -1.01 1.21 -34.98
N LEU A 137 -2.03 1.33 -34.13
CA LEU A 137 -1.82 1.38 -32.69
C LEU A 137 -1.30 0.02 -32.19
N PRO A 138 -0.38 0.01 -31.21
CA PRO A 138 0.02 -1.24 -30.57
C PRO A 138 -1.17 -1.89 -29.86
N GLN A 139 -1.08 -3.20 -29.67
CA GLN A 139 -2.12 -4.04 -29.09
C GLN A 139 -1.57 -4.76 -27.86
N ASP A 140 -2.45 -5.39 -27.10
CA ASP A 140 -2.11 -6.28 -25.98
C ASP A 140 -1.15 -5.63 -24.96
N PHE A 141 -1.49 -4.42 -24.51
CA PHE A 141 -0.74 -3.75 -23.47
C PHE A 141 -0.85 -4.51 -22.15
N TYR A 142 0.27 -4.68 -21.47
CA TYR A 142 0.32 -5.20 -20.11
C TYR A 142 1.25 -4.35 -19.26
N LEU A 143 0.89 -4.23 -17.98
CA LEU A 143 1.66 -3.51 -16.98
C LEU A 143 1.95 -4.46 -15.82
N LEU A 144 3.22 -4.58 -15.48
CA LEU A 144 3.66 -5.30 -14.29
C LEU A 144 4.21 -4.28 -13.30
N GLY A 145 3.96 -4.50 -12.01
CA GLY A 145 4.68 -3.82 -10.93
C GLY A 145 5.63 -4.82 -10.25
N SER A 146 5.58 -4.89 -8.92
CA SER A 146 6.23 -5.95 -8.13
C SER A 146 5.64 -7.36 -8.32
N GLY A 147 4.58 -7.48 -9.14
CA GLY A 147 3.93 -8.72 -9.52
C GLY A 147 2.88 -8.49 -10.61
N PRO A 148 2.19 -9.57 -11.03
CA PRO A 148 1.00 -9.46 -11.87
C PRO A 148 -0.13 -8.79 -11.08
N GLY A 149 -0.99 -8.03 -11.75
CA GLY A 149 -2.16 -7.43 -11.09
C GLY A 149 -2.82 -6.27 -11.82
N TYR A 150 -2.16 -5.70 -12.82
CA TYR A 150 -2.77 -4.68 -13.67
C TYR A 150 -3.31 -5.29 -14.96
N THR A 151 -4.50 -4.85 -15.34
CA THR A 151 -5.13 -5.15 -16.63
C THR A 151 -5.34 -3.85 -17.37
N CYS A 152 -4.83 -3.76 -18.60
CA CYS A 152 -4.88 -2.54 -19.40
C CYS A 152 -5.96 -2.64 -20.48
N THR A 153 -6.61 -1.51 -20.77
CA THR A 153 -7.53 -1.37 -21.90
C THR A 153 -6.78 -1.34 -23.22
N ALA A 154 -7.49 -1.51 -24.34
CA ALA A 154 -6.95 -1.19 -25.65
C ALA A 154 -6.59 0.30 -25.76
N ALA A 155 -5.60 0.62 -26.60
CA ALA A 155 -5.23 2.00 -26.88
C ALA A 155 -6.32 2.71 -27.69
N ALA A 156 -6.73 3.89 -27.22
CA ALA A 156 -7.74 4.72 -27.88
C ALA A 156 -7.15 6.08 -28.25
N VAL A 157 -7.44 6.55 -29.47
CA VAL A 157 -7.03 7.88 -29.93
C VAL A 157 -7.82 8.94 -29.16
N VAL A 158 -7.11 9.93 -28.61
CA VAL A 158 -7.69 11.04 -27.85
C VAL A 158 -7.30 12.39 -28.48
N SER A 159 -7.83 13.48 -27.94
CA SER A 159 -7.46 14.82 -28.38
C SER A 159 -5.95 15.04 -28.22
N PRO A 160 -5.25 15.63 -29.22
CA PRO A 160 -3.80 15.72 -29.15
C PRO A 160 -3.34 16.66 -28.03
N SER A 161 -2.39 16.19 -27.21
CA SER A 161 -1.85 16.93 -26.06
C SER A 161 -1.22 18.25 -26.48
N ALA A 162 -1.41 19.30 -25.68
CA ALA A 162 -0.71 20.56 -25.82
C ALA A 162 0.41 20.68 -24.78
N PHE A 163 1.56 21.19 -25.21
CA PHE A 163 2.72 21.45 -24.36
C PHE A 163 3.05 22.94 -24.44
N TYR A 164 3.49 23.50 -23.32
CA TYR A 164 3.95 24.87 -23.22
C TYR A 164 5.46 24.85 -23.00
N LEU A 165 6.22 25.68 -23.73
CA LEU A 165 7.62 25.91 -23.40
C LEU A 165 7.73 26.54 -22.00
N GLY A 166 8.89 26.40 -21.36
CA GLY A 166 9.10 26.88 -19.98
C GLY A 166 8.87 28.39 -19.78
N ASP A 167 8.90 29.19 -20.84
CA ASP A 167 8.56 30.62 -20.82
C ASP A 167 7.05 30.91 -20.94
N GLY A 168 6.23 29.89 -21.14
CA GLY A 168 4.77 29.95 -21.30
C GLY A 168 4.29 30.55 -22.63
N ARG A 169 5.19 31.04 -23.50
CA ARG A 169 4.81 31.84 -24.68
C ARG A 169 4.53 31.00 -25.91
N ARG A 170 5.20 29.85 -26.04
CA ARG A 170 5.02 28.94 -27.18
C ARG A 170 4.23 27.71 -26.77
N ARG A 171 3.08 27.51 -27.41
CA ARG A 171 2.27 26.30 -27.35
C ARG A 171 2.63 25.39 -28.53
N SER A 172 3.08 24.18 -28.26
CA SER A 172 3.19 23.10 -29.24
C SER A 172 2.11 22.06 -28.99
N GLN A 173 1.81 21.25 -29.99
CA GLN A 173 0.81 20.20 -29.88
C GLN A 173 1.40 18.89 -30.44
N ALA A 174 1.08 17.77 -29.80
CA ALA A 174 1.33 16.46 -30.37
C ALA A 174 0.62 16.33 -31.72
N LEU A 175 1.24 15.67 -32.68
CA LEU A 175 0.63 15.38 -33.97
C LEU A 175 -0.50 14.37 -33.80
N MET A 176 -0.35 13.42 -32.87
CA MET A 176 -1.34 12.44 -32.52
C MET A 176 -1.12 11.97 -31.07
N THR A 177 -2.20 11.76 -30.34
CA THR A 177 -2.15 11.23 -28.98
C THR A 177 -3.09 10.04 -28.88
N TRP A 178 -2.64 8.97 -28.24
CA TRP A 178 -3.52 7.91 -27.76
C TRP A 178 -3.24 7.63 -26.29
N SER A 179 -4.23 7.11 -25.61
CA SER A 179 -4.13 6.74 -24.20
C SER A 179 -4.75 5.38 -23.96
N LEU A 180 -4.27 4.73 -22.91
CA LEU A 180 -4.86 3.53 -22.34
C LEU A 180 -4.83 3.64 -20.83
N THR A 181 -5.71 2.90 -20.18
CA THR A 181 -5.84 2.90 -18.73
C THR A 181 -5.61 1.48 -18.22
N CYS A 182 -4.78 1.34 -17.20
CA CYS A 182 -4.53 0.10 -16.50
C CYS A 182 -5.18 0.15 -15.11
N SER A 183 -6.07 -0.80 -14.84
CA SER A 183 -6.72 -0.96 -13.54
C SER A 183 -6.08 -2.11 -12.76
N TYR A 184 -5.99 -1.97 -11.44
CA TYR A 184 -5.46 -3.01 -10.56
C TYR A 184 -6.56 -3.91 -10.04
N SER A 185 -6.36 -5.23 -10.08
CA SER A 185 -7.29 -6.20 -9.53
C SER A 185 -6.59 -7.11 -8.51
N GLN A 186 -7.01 -7.02 -7.25
CA GLN A 186 -6.48 -7.85 -6.16
C GLN A 186 -6.72 -9.34 -6.39
N THR A 187 -7.85 -9.72 -6.99
CA THR A 187 -8.21 -11.12 -7.25
C THR A 187 -7.31 -11.81 -8.27
N ILE A 188 -6.66 -11.03 -9.15
CA ILE A 188 -5.66 -11.53 -10.10
C ILE A 188 -4.33 -11.80 -9.39
N VAL A 189 -3.99 -11.01 -8.37
CA VAL A 189 -2.69 -11.05 -7.70
C VAL A 189 -2.62 -12.20 -6.70
N SER A 190 -3.63 -12.33 -5.84
CA SER A 190 -3.68 -13.35 -4.81
C SER A 190 -5.10 -13.49 -4.27
N LYS A 191 -5.50 -14.74 -3.99
CA LYS A 191 -6.73 -15.00 -3.23
C LYS A 191 -6.60 -14.61 -1.76
N ASN A 192 -5.37 -14.63 -1.24
CA ASN A 192 -5.08 -14.32 0.15
C ASN A 192 -4.62 -12.86 0.30
N PRO A 193 -5.04 -12.16 1.37
CA PRO A 193 -4.57 -10.82 1.69
C PRO A 193 -3.05 -10.81 1.96
N SER A 194 -2.43 -9.63 1.88
CA SER A 194 -1.00 -9.43 2.14
C SER A 194 -0.71 -8.87 3.54
N CYS A 195 -1.75 -8.53 4.29
CA CYS A 195 -1.66 -7.95 5.62
C CYS A 195 -2.82 -8.40 6.51
N CYS A 196 -2.66 -8.24 7.81
CA CYS A 196 -3.74 -8.49 8.76
C CYS A 196 -3.68 -7.57 9.97
N VAL A 197 -4.79 -7.53 10.71
CA VAL A 197 -5.01 -6.59 11.82
C VAL A 197 -5.13 -7.33 13.14
N SER A 198 -4.51 -6.78 14.17
CA SER A 198 -4.67 -7.20 15.57
C SER A 198 -5.11 -6.00 16.40
N MET A 199 -5.92 -6.25 17.43
CA MET A 199 -6.57 -5.20 18.20
C MET A 199 -6.40 -5.41 19.69
N SER A 200 -6.25 -4.32 20.44
CA SER A 200 -6.19 -4.35 21.89
C SER A 200 -6.74 -3.06 22.49
N SER A 201 -7.11 -3.09 23.76
CA SER A 201 -7.59 -1.92 24.49
C SER A 201 -7.08 -1.90 25.92
N PHE A 202 -7.09 -0.73 26.55
CA PHE A 202 -6.70 -0.57 27.96
C PHE A 202 -7.66 -1.23 28.96
N TYR A 203 -8.90 -1.52 28.54
CA TYR A 203 -9.95 -2.06 29.39
C TYR A 203 -10.13 -3.58 29.25
N SER A 204 -9.37 -4.23 28.37
CA SER A 204 -9.36 -5.68 28.21
C SER A 204 -7.94 -6.21 28.36
N THR A 205 -7.79 -7.32 29.08
CA THR A 205 -6.52 -8.04 29.18
C THR A 205 -6.26 -8.94 27.97
N GLN A 206 -7.29 -9.20 27.15
CA GLN A 206 -7.18 -10.03 25.95
C GLN A 206 -6.85 -9.16 24.74
N ILE A 207 -5.85 -9.60 23.97
CA ILE A 207 -5.51 -9.04 22.66
C ILE A 207 -6.22 -9.90 21.63
N THR A 208 -7.02 -9.28 20.77
CA THR A 208 -7.59 -9.94 19.60
C THR A 208 -6.47 -10.12 18.59
N PRO A 209 -5.97 -11.35 18.38
CA PRO A 209 -4.87 -11.57 17.47
C PRO A 209 -5.35 -11.41 16.02
N CYS A 210 -4.39 -11.31 15.12
CA CYS A 210 -4.69 -11.45 13.71
C CYS A 210 -5.17 -12.88 13.42
N PRO A 211 -6.20 -13.09 12.57
CA PRO A 211 -6.73 -14.41 12.31
C PRO A 211 -5.66 -15.37 11.78
N SER A 212 -5.63 -16.59 12.31
CA SER A 212 -4.67 -17.62 11.93
C SER A 212 -4.78 -17.93 10.44
N CYS A 213 -3.63 -18.11 9.78
CA CYS A 213 -3.52 -18.41 8.36
C CYS A 213 -4.16 -17.38 7.40
N SER A 214 -4.35 -16.13 7.83
CA SER A 214 -4.92 -15.05 7.00
C SER A 214 -4.25 -14.90 5.63
N CYS A 215 -2.92 -14.97 5.56
CA CYS A 215 -2.18 -14.77 4.30
C CYS A 215 -1.81 -16.09 3.58
N GLY A 216 -2.44 -17.19 3.98
CA GLY A 216 -2.21 -18.53 3.42
C GLY A 216 -1.17 -19.31 4.19
N CYS A 217 -1.61 -20.35 4.90
CA CYS A 217 -0.73 -21.40 5.39
C CYS A 217 -0.56 -22.48 4.33
N GLN A 218 0.67 -22.98 4.16
CA GLN A 218 0.88 -24.20 3.40
C GLN A 218 0.30 -25.36 4.23
N GLN A 219 -0.73 -26.03 3.70
CA GLN A 219 -1.15 -27.33 4.21
C GLN A 219 -0.21 -28.41 3.67
N GLU A 220 1.05 -28.37 4.10
CA GLU A 220 1.90 -29.56 4.09
C GLU A 220 2.14 -29.89 5.56
N PRO A 221 2.06 -31.17 5.97
CA PRO A 221 2.26 -31.54 7.36
C PRO A 221 3.72 -31.21 7.69
N PHE A 222 3.93 -30.05 8.30
CA PHE A 222 5.18 -29.72 8.96
C PHE A 222 5.32 -30.74 10.08
N SER A 223 6.02 -31.83 9.78
CA SER A 223 6.64 -32.68 10.78
C SER A 223 7.41 -31.74 11.68
N LEU A 224 6.89 -31.58 12.90
CA LEU A 224 7.52 -30.91 14.01
C LEU A 224 9.01 -31.27 14.00
N PHE A 225 9.88 -30.30 13.79
CA PHE A 225 11.24 -30.40 14.29
C PHE A 225 11.17 -29.86 15.72
N PRO A 226 11.06 -30.72 16.75
CA PRO A 226 11.14 -30.24 18.11
C PRO A 226 12.60 -29.83 18.35
N ASN A 227 12.81 -28.58 18.75
CA ASN A 227 14.00 -28.08 19.44
C ASN A 227 15.28 -28.93 19.27
N ARG A 228 16.03 -28.73 18.19
CA ARG A 228 17.45 -29.07 18.19
C ARG A 228 18.27 -27.82 18.47
N LYS A 229 18.76 -27.76 19.71
CA LYS A 229 19.95 -27.01 20.09
C LYS A 229 21.06 -27.32 19.09
N GLU A 230 21.80 -26.28 18.70
CA GLU A 230 23.12 -26.28 18.06
C GLU A 230 23.41 -27.41 17.07
N ASP A 231 23.53 -27.07 15.77
CA ASP A 231 24.60 -27.63 14.96
C ASP A 231 24.88 -26.80 13.70
N HIS A 232 26.09 -26.23 13.67
CA HIS A 232 26.73 -25.69 12.48
C HIS A 232 26.99 -26.82 11.48
N LYS A 233 26.10 -27.03 10.49
CA LYS A 233 26.39 -27.57 9.14
C LYS A 233 25.10 -27.92 8.41
N ILE A 234 24.49 -26.94 7.75
CA ILE A 234 23.67 -27.19 6.55
C ILE A 234 24.03 -26.12 5.52
N SER A 235 25.30 -26.11 5.09
CA SER A 235 25.64 -25.67 3.74
C SER A 235 25.64 -26.92 2.87
N SER A 236 25.00 -26.86 1.69
CA SER A 236 25.18 -27.73 0.49
C SER A 236 23.96 -28.39 -0.16
N LEU A 237 22.70 -28.09 0.21
CA LEU A 237 21.54 -28.66 -0.53
C LEU A 237 20.47 -27.66 -1.02
N VAL A 238 20.78 -26.36 -1.09
CA VAL A 238 19.89 -25.34 -1.68
C VAL A 238 20.54 -24.70 -2.89
N GLU A 239 20.97 -25.52 -3.85
CA GLU A 239 21.25 -25.05 -5.20
C GLU A 239 20.13 -25.54 -6.13
N LYS A 240 19.49 -24.59 -6.82
CA LYS A 240 18.46 -24.73 -7.87
C LYS A 240 16.98 -24.66 -7.42
N SER A 241 16.60 -23.52 -6.85
CA SER A 241 15.35 -22.85 -7.24
C SER A 241 15.49 -21.33 -7.09
N LYS A 242 16.03 -20.65 -8.10
CA LYS A 242 16.03 -19.18 -8.22
C LYS A 242 14.63 -18.65 -8.57
N ALA A 243 13.66 -18.95 -7.72
CA ALA A 243 12.57 -18.02 -7.44
C ALA A 243 12.87 -17.54 -6.03
N GLU A 244 13.14 -16.25 -5.85
CA GLU A 244 13.24 -15.64 -4.53
C GLU A 244 11.95 -15.95 -3.77
N ARG A 245 11.92 -17.05 -3.00
CA ARG A 245 10.81 -17.33 -2.11
C ARG A 245 10.79 -16.17 -1.13
N LYS A 246 9.77 -15.32 -1.22
CA LYS A 246 9.51 -14.20 -0.31
C LYS A 246 9.50 -14.77 1.11
N MET A 247 10.64 -14.72 1.79
CA MET A 247 10.79 -15.28 3.12
C MET A 247 10.03 -14.38 4.09
N VAL A 248 9.01 -14.93 4.74
CA VAL A 248 8.24 -14.26 5.78
C VAL A 248 8.53 -14.98 7.09
N GLN A 249 8.68 -14.23 8.18
CA GLN A 249 8.82 -14.78 9.52
C GLN A 249 7.59 -15.62 9.86
N CYS A 250 7.84 -16.86 10.29
CA CYS A 250 6.78 -17.80 10.66
C CYS A 250 6.02 -17.26 11.87
N THR A 251 4.73 -17.05 11.67
CA THR A 251 3.75 -16.57 12.65
C THR A 251 2.44 -17.31 12.40
N GLU A 252 1.55 -17.35 13.38
CA GLU A 252 0.26 -18.03 13.23
C GLU A 252 -0.58 -17.49 12.05
N HIS A 253 -0.39 -16.23 11.68
CA HIS A 253 -1.12 -15.58 10.59
C HIS A 253 -0.44 -15.63 9.22
N MET A 254 0.87 -15.93 9.17
CA MET A 254 1.70 -16.00 7.96
C MET A 254 1.68 -14.74 7.08
N CYS A 255 1.31 -13.59 7.63
CA CYS A 255 1.21 -12.33 6.90
C CYS A 255 2.51 -11.54 6.85
N PRO A 256 2.93 -11.04 5.68
CA PRO A 256 4.08 -10.13 5.54
C PRO A 256 3.98 -8.86 6.39
N ILE A 257 2.76 -8.34 6.59
CA ILE A 257 2.52 -7.13 7.37
C ILE A 257 1.47 -7.40 8.43
N LYS A 258 1.72 -6.91 9.65
CA LYS A 258 0.72 -6.83 10.72
C LYS A 258 0.50 -5.38 11.10
N VAL A 259 -0.75 -4.99 11.17
CA VAL A 259 -1.17 -3.71 11.75
C VAL A 259 -1.76 -3.98 13.13
N HIS A 260 -1.23 -3.33 14.15
CA HIS A 260 -1.73 -3.40 15.51
C HIS A 260 -2.40 -2.09 15.89
N TRP A 261 -3.67 -2.18 16.28
CA TRP A 261 -4.49 -1.06 16.73
C TRP A 261 -4.73 -1.17 18.23
N HIS A 262 -4.09 -0.31 19.02
CA HIS A 262 -4.19 -0.33 20.47
C HIS A 262 -4.89 0.93 20.99
N VAL A 263 -6.04 0.77 21.65
CA VAL A 263 -6.72 1.88 22.34
C VAL A 263 -6.06 2.08 23.71
N LYS A 264 -5.21 3.11 23.84
CA LYS A 264 -4.43 3.40 25.07
C LYS A 264 -5.28 4.02 26.17
N ASN A 265 -6.06 5.04 25.84
CA ASN A 265 -6.82 5.80 26.82
C ASN A 265 -8.11 6.36 26.22
N ASN A 266 -9.09 6.53 27.10
CA ASN A 266 -10.37 7.14 26.81
C ASN A 266 -10.49 8.50 27.51
N TYR A 267 -10.41 9.60 26.77
CA TYR A 267 -10.66 10.95 27.32
C TYR A 267 -12.11 11.39 27.03
N LYS A 268 -12.57 12.47 27.68
CA LYS A 268 -13.92 13.01 27.45
C LYS A 268 -14.18 13.35 25.98
N THR A 269 -13.22 14.01 25.33
CA THR A 269 -13.39 14.53 23.96
C THR A 269 -12.77 13.66 22.87
N HIS A 270 -11.84 12.76 23.20
CA HIS A 270 -11.10 12.00 22.21
C HIS A 270 -10.60 10.65 22.74
N TRP A 271 -10.28 9.74 21.81
CA TRP A 271 -9.55 8.50 22.07
C TRP A 271 -8.08 8.69 21.76
N ARG A 272 -7.22 8.13 22.60
CA ARG A 272 -5.80 8.00 22.28
C ARG A 272 -5.55 6.57 21.80
N VAL A 273 -5.18 6.44 20.54
CA VAL A 273 -4.87 5.16 19.91
C VAL A 273 -3.40 5.13 19.53
N LYS A 274 -2.74 4.01 19.79
CA LYS A 274 -1.41 3.70 19.29
C LYS A 274 -1.54 2.74 18.12
N LEU A 275 -1.10 3.21 16.97
CA LEU A 275 -1.01 2.44 15.73
C LEU A 275 0.41 1.90 15.59
N THR A 276 0.55 0.63 15.25
CA THR A 276 1.86 0.00 15.00
C THR A 276 1.80 -0.84 13.74
N VAL A 277 2.67 -0.59 12.78
CA VAL A 277 2.80 -1.40 11.56
C VAL A 277 4.10 -2.18 11.66
N THR A 278 4.04 -3.49 11.51
CA THR A 278 5.21 -4.38 11.62
C THR A 278 5.39 -5.16 10.34
N ASN A 279 6.63 -5.19 9.85
CA ASN A 279 7.06 -5.96 8.71
C ASN A 279 7.67 -7.29 9.16
N PHE A 280 7.14 -8.38 8.61
CA PHE A 280 7.60 -9.76 8.83
C PHE A 280 8.33 -10.33 7.61
N ARG A 281 8.52 -9.55 6.54
CA ARG A 281 9.29 -9.99 5.37
C ARG A 281 10.78 -9.81 5.61
N TYR A 282 11.55 -10.87 5.38
CA TYR A 282 13.01 -10.81 5.37
C TYR A 282 13.52 -10.22 4.05
N ARG A 283 14.61 -9.47 4.12
CA ARG A 283 15.34 -8.89 2.98
C ARG A 283 14.49 -7.97 2.10
N THR A 284 13.40 -7.43 2.63
CA THR A 284 12.53 -6.53 1.87
C THR A 284 12.04 -5.40 2.76
N ASN A 285 12.34 -4.19 2.32
CA ASN A 285 11.88 -2.96 2.93
C ASN A 285 10.69 -2.42 2.13
N TYR A 286 9.74 -1.79 2.81
CA TYR A 286 8.67 -1.02 2.16
C TYR A 286 9.07 0.46 2.17
N THR A 287 9.37 1.00 1.00
CA THR A 287 9.66 2.42 0.82
C THR A 287 8.37 3.18 0.52
N LYS A 288 8.20 4.37 1.09
CA LYS A 288 6.99 5.20 0.93
C LYS A 288 5.70 4.44 1.27
N TRP A 289 5.72 3.61 2.31
CA TRP A 289 4.54 2.86 2.73
C TRP A 289 3.36 3.79 3.05
N THR A 290 2.15 3.30 2.80
CA THR A 290 0.90 4.01 3.02
C THR A 290 -0.09 3.10 3.74
N LEU A 291 -0.84 3.67 4.67
CA LEU A 291 -1.86 2.98 5.44
C LEU A 291 -3.16 3.77 5.37
N ALA A 292 -4.17 3.25 4.66
CA ALA A 292 -5.49 3.85 4.64
C ALA A 292 -6.38 3.15 5.69
N VAL A 293 -7.02 3.94 6.54
CA VAL A 293 -7.88 3.45 7.62
C VAL A 293 -9.28 4.01 7.42
N HIS A 294 -10.29 3.15 7.48
CA HIS A 294 -11.69 3.55 7.48
C HIS A 294 -12.23 3.50 8.92
N HIS A 295 -12.54 4.67 9.48
CA HIS A 295 -13.05 4.83 10.83
C HIS A 295 -13.85 6.14 10.96
N PRO A 296 -15.09 6.13 11.51
CA PRO A 296 -15.94 7.32 11.61
C PRO A 296 -15.27 8.56 12.26
N SER A 297 -14.55 8.38 13.36
CA SER A 297 -13.80 9.46 14.03
C SER A 297 -12.66 10.09 13.23
N LEU A 298 -12.32 9.60 12.03
CA LEU A 298 -11.34 10.26 11.16
C LEU A 298 -11.89 11.53 10.49
N ARG A 299 -13.22 11.75 10.56
CA ARG A 299 -13.85 13.02 10.15
C ARG A 299 -13.26 14.23 10.87
N SER A 300 -12.97 14.08 12.17
CA SER A 300 -12.45 15.13 13.04
C SER A 300 -11.22 14.61 13.77
N LEU A 301 -10.13 14.45 13.03
CA LEU A 301 -8.87 14.00 13.61
C LEU A 301 -8.17 15.16 14.32
N ALA A 302 -7.88 14.99 15.62
CA ALA A 302 -7.36 16.06 16.45
C ALA A 302 -5.84 16.21 16.34
N ASN A 303 -5.11 15.09 16.31
CA ASN A 303 -3.66 15.09 16.18
C ASN A 303 -3.12 13.72 15.73
N VAL A 304 -2.03 13.73 14.97
CA VAL A 304 -1.21 12.56 14.62
C VAL A 304 0.23 12.85 15.01
N SER A 305 0.84 11.95 15.76
CA SER A 305 2.28 11.99 16.06
C SER A 305 3.04 11.04 15.13
N SER A 306 4.26 11.40 14.75
CA SER A 306 5.21 10.53 14.04
C SER A 306 4.82 10.05 12.63
N PHE A 307 3.56 10.18 12.18
CA PHE A 307 3.12 9.94 10.80
C PHE A 307 2.52 11.21 10.19
N LEU A 308 2.52 11.29 8.87
CA LEU A 308 1.74 12.28 8.13
C LEU A 308 0.32 11.75 7.89
N TYR A 309 -0.65 12.66 7.86
CA TYR A 309 -2.06 12.36 7.69
C TYR A 309 -2.66 13.12 6.52
N LYS A 310 -3.45 12.43 5.71
CA LYS A 310 -4.25 13.03 4.65
C LYS A 310 -5.67 12.45 4.65
N PRO A 311 -6.72 13.27 4.82
CA PRO A 311 -8.09 12.78 4.70
C PRO A 311 -8.38 12.38 3.25
N LEU A 312 -9.09 11.27 3.06
CA LEU A 312 -9.48 10.76 1.75
C LEU A 312 -10.98 10.90 1.52
N MET A 313 -11.36 11.53 0.42
CA MET A 313 -12.75 11.61 -0.05
C MET A 313 -13.01 10.50 -1.06
N VAL A 314 -13.28 9.29 -0.56
CA VAL A 314 -13.37 8.08 -1.41
C VAL A 314 -14.68 8.03 -2.21
N TYR A 315 -15.79 8.54 -1.66
CA TYR A 315 -17.12 8.46 -2.30
C TYR A 315 -17.86 9.80 -2.36
N GLY A 316 -17.15 10.93 -2.35
CA GLY A 316 -17.76 12.27 -2.47
C GLY A 316 -18.72 12.70 -1.35
N ALA A 317 -18.98 11.86 -0.34
CA ALA A 317 -19.98 12.11 0.70
C ALA A 317 -19.48 11.95 2.15
N SER A 318 -18.34 11.29 2.41
CA SER A 318 -17.81 11.18 3.77
C SER A 318 -16.27 11.13 3.83
N ASN A 319 -15.69 11.77 4.85
CA ASN A 319 -14.26 11.88 5.13
C ASN A 319 -13.80 10.80 6.12
N ASP A 320 -14.46 9.65 6.10
CA ASP A 320 -14.34 8.63 7.15
C ASP A 320 -13.11 7.77 6.93
N THR A 321 -12.42 7.99 5.81
CA THR A 321 -11.18 7.30 5.46
C THR A 321 -10.03 8.29 5.53
N GLY A 322 -8.99 7.91 6.26
CA GLY A 322 -7.76 8.68 6.40
C GLY A 322 -6.55 7.88 5.93
N MET A 323 -5.61 8.53 5.26
CA MET A 323 -4.34 7.95 4.85
C MET A 323 -3.23 8.41 5.77
N PHE A 324 -2.45 7.46 6.27
CA PHE A 324 -1.24 7.67 7.05
C PHE A 324 -0.03 7.22 6.25
N TYR A 325 1.07 7.96 6.34
CA TYR A 325 2.32 7.61 5.67
C TYR A 325 3.52 8.15 6.45
N GLY A 326 4.70 7.59 6.19
CA GLY A 326 5.92 7.98 6.89
C GLY A 326 6.42 9.38 6.52
N ILE A 327 7.18 9.98 7.44
CA ILE A 327 7.91 11.23 7.28
C ILE A 327 9.27 10.91 6.66
N ASP A 328 9.63 11.64 5.59
CA ASP A 328 10.91 11.50 4.91
C ASP A 328 12.09 11.70 5.86
N GLY A 329 13.09 10.82 5.78
CA GLY A 329 14.26 10.82 6.66
C GLY A 329 14.03 10.30 8.09
N VAL A 330 12.77 10.03 8.49
CA VAL A 330 12.45 9.53 9.85
C VAL A 330 11.94 8.09 9.79
N ASN A 331 10.81 7.86 9.12
CA ASN A 331 10.13 6.56 9.07
C ASN A 331 9.41 6.30 7.74
N ALA A 332 9.78 7.01 6.67
CA ALA A 332 9.32 6.75 5.31
C ALA A 332 9.71 5.37 4.77
N VAL A 333 10.67 4.69 5.42
CA VAL A 333 11.07 3.31 5.10
C VAL A 333 10.70 2.41 6.26
N LEU A 334 9.85 1.41 6.00
CA LEU A 334 9.58 0.32 6.92
C LEU A 334 10.57 -0.80 6.63
N LEU A 335 11.52 -0.97 7.54
CA LEU A 335 12.61 -1.95 7.43
C LEU A 335 12.09 -3.39 7.47
N GLU A 336 12.92 -4.31 7.01
CA GLU A 336 12.71 -5.75 7.06
C GLU A 336 12.46 -6.30 8.48
N ALA A 337 12.05 -7.57 8.55
CA ALA A 337 11.80 -8.27 9.81
C ALA A 337 13.00 -8.20 10.77
N GLY A 338 12.76 -7.70 11.98
CA GLY A 338 13.78 -7.52 13.02
C GLY A 338 13.31 -6.57 14.12
N SER A 339 14.21 -6.21 15.05
CA SER A 339 13.90 -5.29 16.16
C SER A 339 13.38 -3.92 15.68
N ASN A 340 13.90 -3.46 14.53
CA ASN A 340 13.56 -2.18 13.92
C ASN A 340 12.54 -2.30 12.78
N GLY A 341 11.97 -3.50 12.57
CA GLY A 341 10.99 -3.78 11.52
C GLY A 341 9.58 -3.28 11.84
N ASN A 342 9.43 -2.25 12.65
CA ASN A 342 8.13 -1.66 12.97
C ASN A 342 8.17 -0.13 13.01
N VAL A 343 7.03 0.48 12.69
CA VAL A 343 6.79 1.92 12.81
C VAL A 343 5.56 2.13 13.68
N GLN A 344 5.59 3.20 14.49
CA GLN A 344 4.56 3.47 15.49
C GLN A 344 4.13 4.94 15.43
N SER A 345 2.87 5.18 15.73
CA SER A 345 2.27 6.51 15.83
C SER A 345 1.19 6.52 16.89
N GLU A 346 1.05 7.64 17.58
CA GLU A 346 -0.13 7.91 18.39
C GLU A 346 -1.06 8.87 17.66
N ILE A 347 -2.34 8.50 17.59
CA ILE A 347 -3.41 9.28 16.97
C ILE A 347 -4.46 9.65 18.02
N LEU A 348 -4.98 10.87 17.92
CA LEU A 348 -6.07 11.37 18.73
C LEU A 348 -7.33 11.47 17.87
N LEU A 349 -8.28 10.57 18.12
CA LEU A 349 -9.54 10.49 17.40
C LEU A 349 -10.63 11.20 18.18
N GLN A 350 -11.19 12.27 17.64
CA GLN A 350 -12.26 13.01 18.33
C GLN A 350 -13.55 12.19 18.35
N LYS A 351 -14.28 12.30 19.45
CA LYS A 351 -15.60 11.69 19.60
C LYS A 351 -16.65 12.59 18.98
N ASP A 352 -17.64 11.99 18.32
CA ASP A 352 -18.80 12.74 17.86
C ASP A 352 -19.64 13.17 19.07
N ASN A 353 -19.86 14.49 19.20
CA ASN A 353 -20.61 15.08 20.32
C ASN A 353 -22.09 14.68 20.33
N ASN A 354 -22.63 14.22 19.20
CA ASN A 354 -24.06 13.93 19.01
C ASN A 354 -24.43 12.45 19.12
N SER A 355 -23.47 11.53 19.25
CA SER A 355 -23.74 10.09 19.40
C SER A 355 -23.58 9.66 20.86
N SER A 356 -24.57 8.96 21.41
CA SER A 356 -24.44 8.24 22.69
C SER A 356 -23.31 7.22 22.57
N PHE A 357 -22.15 7.56 23.11
CA PHE A 357 -20.96 6.71 23.13
C PHE A 357 -21.29 5.35 23.78
N SER A 358 -20.91 4.26 23.12
CA SER A 358 -20.99 2.91 23.67
C SER A 358 -19.68 2.15 23.46
N LEU A 359 -19.24 1.43 24.49
CA LEU A 359 -18.13 0.47 24.41
C LEU A 359 -18.58 -0.89 23.87
N GLU A 360 -19.89 -1.13 23.74
CA GLU A 360 -20.44 -2.46 23.47
C GLU A 360 -20.30 -2.91 22.01
N HIS A 361 -19.99 -1.99 21.08
CA HIS A 361 -19.99 -2.27 19.64
C HIS A 361 -18.64 -2.00 18.96
N GLY A 362 -17.54 -1.98 19.70
CA GLY A 362 -16.21 -1.82 19.09
C GLY A 362 -15.99 -0.46 18.41
N TRP A 363 -16.71 0.58 18.84
CA TRP A 363 -16.62 1.94 18.32
C TRP A 363 -15.22 2.54 18.19
N PRO A 364 -14.23 2.26 19.06
CA PRO A 364 -12.88 2.83 18.92
C PRO A 364 -12.00 2.04 17.93
N PHE A 365 -12.54 1.03 17.24
CA PHE A 365 -11.80 0.17 16.31
C PHE A 365 -12.17 0.47 14.86
N PRO A 366 -11.21 0.37 13.93
CA PRO A 366 -11.44 0.65 12.52
C PRO A 366 -12.29 -0.43 11.88
N TRP A 367 -13.07 -0.06 10.87
CA TRP A 367 -13.88 -1.01 10.11
C TRP A 367 -13.07 -1.70 9.02
N ARG A 368 -12.15 -0.98 8.38
CA ARG A 368 -11.25 -1.53 7.35
C ARG A 368 -9.90 -0.84 7.40
N ILE A 369 -8.86 -1.60 7.06
CA ILE A 369 -7.50 -1.12 6.93
C ILE A 369 -6.95 -1.60 5.59
N TYR A 370 -6.27 -0.71 4.87
CA TYR A 370 -5.52 -1.03 3.66
C TYR A 370 -4.05 -0.66 3.84
N PHE A 371 -3.15 -1.58 3.51
CA PHE A 371 -1.71 -1.32 3.49
C PHE A 371 -1.20 -1.34 2.05
N ASN A 372 -0.58 -0.24 1.59
CA ASN A 372 -0.10 -0.06 0.21
C ASN A 372 -1.16 -0.40 -0.86
N GLY A 373 -2.44 -0.18 -0.54
CA GLY A 373 -3.56 -0.49 -1.43
C GLY A 373 -4.21 -1.87 -1.23
N ASP A 374 -3.58 -2.78 -0.49
CA ASP A 374 -4.12 -4.12 -0.23
C ASP A 374 -5.01 -4.12 1.01
N GLU A 375 -6.17 -4.78 0.93
CA GLU A 375 -7.09 -4.89 2.06
C GLU A 375 -6.57 -5.90 3.08
N CYS A 376 -6.46 -5.48 4.34
CA CYS A 376 -5.98 -6.35 5.41
C CYS A 376 -7.11 -7.22 5.97
N ALA A 377 -6.77 -8.46 6.34
CA ALA A 377 -7.69 -9.32 7.08
C ALA A 377 -8.02 -8.70 8.45
N MET A 378 -9.29 -8.39 8.66
CA MET A 378 -9.82 -7.89 9.92
C MET A 378 -10.28 -9.08 10.80
N PRO A 379 -10.09 -9.02 12.14
CA PRO A 379 -10.71 -10.00 13.03
C PRO A 379 -12.24 -9.87 13.03
N SER A 380 -12.95 -10.92 13.45
CA SER A 380 -14.42 -10.87 13.56
C SER A 380 -14.84 -9.81 14.59
N PRO A 381 -15.85 -8.96 14.31
CA PRO A 381 -16.36 -7.98 15.27
C PRO A 381 -16.71 -8.56 16.65
N ASP A 382 -17.19 -9.81 16.70
CA ASP A 382 -17.55 -10.50 17.96
C ASP A 382 -16.34 -10.78 18.87
N THR A 383 -15.14 -10.78 18.29
CA THR A 383 -13.88 -11.02 19.01
C THR A 383 -13.17 -9.73 19.41
N TYR A 384 -13.77 -8.56 19.14
CA TYR A 384 -13.16 -7.29 19.50
C TYR A 384 -13.03 -7.17 21.01
N PRO A 385 -11.99 -6.47 21.51
CA PRO A 385 -11.83 -6.28 22.94
C PRO A 385 -13.08 -5.61 23.52
N SER A 386 -13.79 -6.32 24.40
CA SER A 386 -14.98 -5.85 25.08
C SER A 386 -14.68 -5.59 26.56
N LEU A 387 -15.54 -4.82 27.22
CA LEU A 387 -15.46 -4.68 28.67
C LEU A 387 -15.70 -6.06 29.32
N PRO A 388 -14.94 -6.41 30.37
CA PRO A 388 -15.23 -7.62 31.12
C PRO A 388 -16.67 -7.57 31.61
N SER A 389 -17.48 -8.50 31.11
CA SER A 389 -18.84 -8.72 31.56
C SER A 389 -18.76 -9.21 33.01
N SER A 390 -19.08 -8.32 33.95
CA SER A 390 -19.13 -8.51 35.41
C SER A 390 -17.79 -8.50 36.17
N ALA A 391 -17.74 -7.63 37.18
CA ALA A 391 -16.83 -7.78 38.31
C ALA A 391 -17.18 -9.08 39.03
N ARG A 392 -16.23 -10.02 39.11
CA ARG A 392 -16.33 -11.09 40.10
C ARG A 392 -16.21 -10.42 41.47
N PHE A 393 -17.33 -10.07 42.09
CA PHE A 393 -17.36 -9.82 43.52
C PHE A 393 -17.02 -11.15 44.19
N SER A 394 -15.74 -11.36 44.48
CA SER A 394 -15.34 -12.29 45.53
C SER A 394 -15.87 -11.69 46.83
N ALA A 395 -17.12 -12.03 47.18
CA ALA A 395 -17.62 -11.77 48.52
C ALA A 395 -16.63 -12.43 49.49
N PRO A 396 -16.06 -11.70 50.47
CA PRO A 396 -15.23 -12.32 51.48
C PRO A 396 -16.13 -13.28 52.24
N THR A 397 -15.91 -14.59 52.07
CA THR A 397 -16.46 -15.62 52.95
C THR A 397 -15.77 -15.50 54.31
N GLY A 398 -16.21 -14.52 55.08
CA GLY A 398 -15.78 -14.25 56.44
C GLY A 398 -16.99 -14.01 57.34
N PHE A 399 -17.88 -15.00 57.46
CA PHE A 399 -18.83 -15.06 58.57
C PHE A 399 -18.06 -15.42 59.85
N GLY A 400 -17.36 -14.44 60.41
CA GLY A 400 -16.98 -14.43 61.83
C GLY A 400 -18.13 -13.83 62.63
N SER A 401 -18.87 -14.66 63.35
CA SER A 401 -19.93 -14.21 64.26
C SER A 401 -19.36 -13.30 65.35
N ILE A 402 -19.60 -11.99 65.24
CA ILE A 402 -19.43 -11.05 66.35
C ILE A 402 -20.78 -11.03 67.10
N LYS A 403 -20.86 -11.79 68.20
CA LYS A 403 -21.95 -11.65 69.18
C LYS A 403 -21.83 -10.27 69.84
N GLY A 404 -22.91 -9.50 69.75
CA GLY A 404 -23.01 -8.16 70.29
C GLY A 404 -23.01 -8.11 71.82
N TYR A 405 -22.50 -6.99 72.33
CA TYR A 405 -22.87 -6.41 73.61
C TYR A 405 -23.02 -4.90 73.38
N LEU A 406 -24.25 -4.44 73.20
CA LEU A 406 -24.60 -3.02 73.25
C LEU A 406 -25.49 -2.84 74.49
N GLN A 407 -24.85 -2.49 75.61
CA GLN A 407 -25.55 -2.09 76.83
C GLN A 407 -26.08 -0.66 76.63
N ILE A 408 -27.40 -0.55 76.70
CA ILE A 408 -28.19 0.67 76.60
C ILE A 408 -28.15 1.37 77.96
N LEU A 409 -27.60 2.58 78.04
CA LEU A 409 -27.79 3.50 79.17
C LEU A 409 -28.77 4.58 78.76
N VAL A 410 -30.04 4.34 79.06
CA VAL A 410 -31.12 5.35 79.08
C VAL A 410 -31.23 5.82 80.53
N PHE A 411 -30.89 7.07 80.81
CA PHE A 411 -31.30 7.73 82.04
C PHE A 411 -32.20 8.92 81.68
N ILE A 412 -33.50 8.70 81.87
CA ILE A 412 -34.55 9.71 81.82
C ILE A 412 -34.57 10.41 83.18
N VAL A 413 -34.44 11.74 83.14
CA VAL A 413 -34.75 12.69 84.21
C VAL A 413 -36.24 12.64 84.50
N LEU A 414 -36.67 12.55 85.77
CA LEU A 414 -37.90 13.16 86.31
C LEU A 414 -37.94 13.11 87.86
N ILE A 415 -37.77 14.29 88.46
CA ILE A 415 -38.54 14.91 89.57
C ILE A 415 -38.52 14.28 90.98
N GLY A 416 -38.09 15.09 91.96
CA GLY A 416 -38.97 15.48 93.07
C GLY A 416 -38.47 15.27 94.51
N ILE A 417 -38.19 16.40 95.19
CA ILE A 417 -38.60 16.74 96.58
C ILE A 417 -38.16 15.78 97.71
N VAL A 418 -37.21 16.22 98.54
CA VAL A 418 -37.37 16.75 99.93
C VAL A 418 -36.06 17.41 100.34
#